data_AF-A0A0A1VGX1-F1
#
_entry.id   AF-A0A0A1VGX1-F1
#
_cell.length_a   1.000
_cell.length_b   1.000
_cell.length_c   1.000
_cell.angle_alpha   90.00
_cell.angle_beta   90.00
_cell.angle_gamma   90.00
#
_symmetry.space_group_name_H-M   'P 1'
#
loop_
_entity.id
_entity.type
_entity.pdbx_description
1 polymer ?
#
loop_
_entity_poly.entity_id
_entity_poly.type
_entity_poly.pdbx_seq_one_letter_code
_entity_poly.pdbx_strand_id
1 'polypeptide(L)'
;MTAAAGVPAWVAPARACAGCGPSRVRLPLWVEGARVGSVDAEVFGQIGLQRLLDKRWQLSMEEREGASAWVLRGGDATAALGALAQALRDAGRCGPWRNEQLAVCDGQGRRIATVERGAVRVLGIATRAVHLVGCTPDGARLWVQQRSLSKPSNPGMWDTLMGGMVSSADTLEQALARETWEEAGLRVDALQGLAHGGHVDFAQPSGEAGGIGYMAERIDWFRATVPQGLAPANQDGEVERFECLPHAEVHARLAQGAFTPEAALVLAAFYGW
;
A
#
# COMPACT_ATOMS: atom_id res chain seq x y z
N MET A 1 36.73 -8.25 1.78
CA MET A 1 36.27 -7.98 0.40
C MET A 1 35.32 -9.10 0.00
N THR A 2 34.05 -9.01 0.43
CA THR A 2 32.99 -9.92 -0.03
C THR A 2 32.74 -9.64 -1.49
N ALA A 3 32.85 -10.65 -2.35
CA ALA A 3 32.44 -10.54 -3.74
C ALA A 3 31.02 -9.97 -3.79
N ALA A 4 30.79 -8.96 -4.64
CA ALA A 4 29.45 -8.48 -4.90
C ALA A 4 28.66 -9.68 -5.46
N ALA A 5 27.84 -10.30 -4.62
CA ALA A 5 26.93 -11.33 -5.07
C ALA A 5 26.06 -10.69 -6.15
N GLY A 6 26.02 -11.31 -7.33
CA GLY A 6 25.19 -10.81 -8.43
C GLY A 6 23.73 -10.70 -7.99
N VAL A 7 23.00 -9.76 -8.61
CA VAL A 7 21.56 -9.59 -8.39
C VAL A 7 20.85 -10.94 -8.62
N PRO A 8 20.06 -11.45 -7.65
CA PRO A 8 19.35 -12.71 -7.81
C PRO A 8 18.36 -12.68 -8.99
N ALA A 9 18.23 -13.81 -9.68
CA ALA A 9 17.40 -13.92 -10.89
C ALA A 9 15.90 -13.61 -10.68
N TRP A 10 15.39 -13.71 -9.45
CA TRP A 10 14.00 -13.39 -9.14
C TRP A 10 13.70 -11.89 -9.07
N VAL A 11 14.72 -11.04 -8.89
CA VAL A 11 14.54 -9.59 -8.65
C VAL A 11 13.96 -8.89 -9.87
N ALA A 12 14.47 -9.18 -11.07
CA ALA A 12 13.98 -8.55 -12.30
C ALA A 12 12.50 -8.92 -12.61
N PRO A 13 12.08 -10.19 -12.54
CA PRO A 13 10.66 -10.56 -12.60
C PRO A 13 9.79 -9.88 -11.54
N ALA A 14 10.25 -9.81 -10.29
CA ALA A 14 9.49 -9.16 -9.21
C ALA A 14 9.26 -7.67 -9.51
N ARG A 15 10.29 -6.96 -9.97
CA ARG A 15 10.19 -5.55 -10.41
C ARG A 15 9.25 -5.37 -11.59
N ALA A 16 9.27 -6.28 -12.56
CA ALA A 16 8.37 -6.24 -13.71
C ALA A 16 6.90 -6.43 -13.29
N CYS A 17 6.63 -7.37 -12.39
CA CYS A 17 5.29 -7.58 -11.83
C CYS A 17 4.78 -6.35 -11.05
N ALA A 18 5.68 -5.69 -10.32
CA ALA A 18 5.39 -4.50 -9.52
C ALA A 18 5.33 -3.19 -10.33
N GLY A 19 5.52 -3.25 -11.64
CA GLY A 19 5.28 -2.14 -12.57
C GLY A 19 4.16 -2.46 -13.56
N CYS A 20 3.34 -3.48 -13.27
CA CYS A 20 2.33 -3.95 -14.20
C CYS A 20 1.16 -2.96 -14.27
N GLY A 21 0.83 -2.53 -15.49
CA GLY A 21 -0.34 -1.69 -15.73
C GLY A 21 -1.66 -2.39 -15.37
N PRO A 22 -2.78 -1.65 -15.37
CA PRO A 22 -4.07 -2.22 -15.06
C PRO A 22 -4.51 -3.28 -16.08
N SER A 23 -5.29 -4.26 -15.63
CA SER A 23 -5.82 -5.34 -16.47
C SER A 23 -6.91 -4.90 -17.46
N ARG A 24 -7.44 -3.69 -17.28
CA ARG A 24 -8.50 -3.07 -18.09
C ARG A 24 -8.15 -1.62 -18.39
N VAL A 25 -8.75 -1.08 -19.44
CA VAL A 25 -8.63 0.36 -19.76
C VAL A 25 -9.27 1.17 -18.64
N ARG A 26 -8.52 2.16 -18.14
CA ARG A 26 -8.97 3.06 -17.07
C ARG A 26 -8.97 4.49 -17.57
N LEU A 27 -10.04 5.21 -17.27
CA LEU A 27 -10.16 6.65 -17.53
C LEU A 27 -9.59 7.43 -16.34
N PRO A 28 -8.92 8.58 -16.56
CA PRO A 28 -8.49 9.44 -15.46
C PRO A 28 -9.65 9.87 -14.57
N LEU A 29 -9.42 9.92 -13.26
CA LEU A 29 -10.33 10.50 -12.30
C LEU A 29 -9.82 11.87 -11.87
N TRP A 30 -10.67 12.87 -12.04
CA TRP A 30 -10.44 14.25 -11.63
C TRP A 30 -11.39 14.63 -10.52
N VAL A 31 -10.87 15.29 -9.49
CA VAL A 31 -11.64 15.82 -8.35
C VAL A 31 -11.25 17.28 -8.19
N GLU A 32 -12.25 18.18 -8.22
CA GLU A 32 -12.03 19.62 -8.07
C GLU A 32 -10.92 20.20 -8.96
N GLY A 33 -10.79 19.68 -10.19
CA GLY A 33 -9.80 20.16 -11.17
C GLY A 33 -8.41 19.54 -11.07
N ALA A 34 -8.18 18.59 -10.17
CA ALA A 34 -6.93 17.83 -10.08
C ALA A 34 -7.12 16.35 -10.42
N ARG A 35 -6.18 15.76 -11.15
CA ARG A 35 -6.14 14.31 -11.40
C ARG A 35 -5.67 13.59 -10.14
N VAL A 36 -6.47 12.65 -9.65
CA VAL A 36 -6.23 11.94 -8.38
C VAL A 36 -6.08 10.43 -8.53
N GLY A 37 -6.49 9.88 -9.66
CA GLY A 37 -6.47 8.45 -9.88
C GLY A 37 -6.94 8.06 -11.28
N SER A 38 -7.39 6.82 -11.39
CA SER A 38 -7.93 6.28 -12.64
C SER A 38 -8.97 5.22 -12.32
N VAL A 39 -10.02 5.14 -13.11
CA VAL A 39 -11.18 4.29 -12.84
C VAL A 39 -11.47 3.45 -14.06
N ASP A 40 -11.85 2.18 -13.87
CA ASP A 40 -12.36 1.36 -14.96
C ASP A 40 -13.51 2.08 -15.69
N ALA A 41 -13.48 2.09 -17.02
CA ALA A 41 -14.39 2.89 -17.83
C ALA A 41 -15.88 2.56 -17.60
N GLU A 42 -16.18 1.32 -17.22
CA GLU A 42 -17.56 0.82 -17.11
C GLU A 42 -18.13 0.91 -15.68
N VAL A 43 -17.27 1.09 -14.66
CA VAL A 43 -17.71 0.92 -13.26
C VAL A 43 -18.84 1.87 -12.88
N PHE A 44 -18.81 3.12 -13.33
CA PHE A 44 -19.83 4.11 -12.99
C PHE A 44 -21.11 3.97 -13.83
N GLY A 45 -21.06 3.34 -15.00
CA GLY A 45 -22.26 2.96 -15.75
C GLY A 45 -23.09 1.88 -15.03
N GLN A 46 -22.47 1.17 -14.09
CA GLN A 46 -23.08 0.10 -13.30
C GLN A 46 -23.50 0.57 -11.90
N ILE A 47 -23.26 1.84 -11.54
CA ILE A 47 -23.55 2.39 -10.22
C ILE A 47 -24.71 3.38 -10.34
N GLY A 48 -25.71 3.26 -9.45
CA GLY A 48 -26.79 4.23 -9.33
C GLY A 48 -26.29 5.57 -8.79
N LEU A 49 -25.68 6.40 -9.64
CA LEU A 49 -25.13 7.72 -9.29
C LEU A 49 -26.18 8.75 -8.84
N GLN A 50 -27.47 8.38 -8.81
CA GLN A 50 -28.58 9.22 -8.33
C GLN A 50 -28.31 9.80 -6.93
N ARG A 51 -27.59 9.07 -6.05
CA ARG A 51 -27.23 9.54 -4.71
C ARG A 51 -26.20 10.68 -4.68
N LEU A 52 -25.38 10.84 -5.73
CA LEU A 52 -24.46 11.99 -5.84
C LEU A 52 -25.23 13.26 -6.19
N LEU A 53 -26.26 13.13 -7.05
CA LEU A 53 -27.09 14.23 -7.53
C LEU A 53 -27.91 14.89 -6.40
N ASP A 54 -28.37 14.11 -5.42
CA ASP A 54 -29.13 14.63 -4.26
C ASP A 54 -28.30 15.54 -3.33
N LYS A 55 -26.97 15.51 -3.44
CA LYS A 55 -26.04 16.17 -2.49
C LYS A 55 -25.22 17.32 -3.08
N ARG A 56 -25.59 17.84 -4.26
CA ARG A 56 -24.84 18.85 -5.06
C ARG A 56 -23.52 18.35 -5.65
N TRP A 57 -23.25 17.03 -5.60
CA TRP A 57 -22.04 16.44 -6.17
C TRP A 57 -22.33 15.96 -7.58
N GLN A 58 -21.53 16.40 -8.55
CA GLN A 58 -21.68 16.04 -9.95
C GLN A 58 -20.52 15.15 -10.36
N LEU A 59 -20.82 13.90 -10.73
CA LEU A 59 -19.89 13.02 -11.41
C LEU A 59 -20.31 12.96 -12.88
N SER A 60 -19.44 13.43 -13.76
CA SER A 60 -19.69 13.47 -15.21
C SER A 60 -18.48 12.97 -15.98
N MET A 61 -18.74 12.47 -17.19
CA MET A 61 -17.69 12.19 -18.15
C MET A 61 -17.44 13.44 -18.98
N GLU A 62 -16.20 13.93 -18.97
CA GLU A 62 -15.77 15.12 -19.70
C GLU A 62 -14.47 14.84 -20.47
N GLU A 63 -14.20 15.64 -21.50
CA GLU A 63 -12.88 15.66 -22.14
C GLU A 63 -11.89 16.49 -21.29
N ARG A 64 -10.73 15.89 -20.99
CA ARG A 64 -9.62 16.50 -20.26
C ARG A 64 -8.31 16.08 -20.89
N GLU A 65 -7.45 17.05 -21.17
CA GLU A 65 -6.12 16.78 -21.75
C GLU A 65 -6.18 15.91 -23.04
N GLY A 66 -7.25 16.04 -23.82
CA GLY A 66 -7.46 15.28 -25.07
C GLY A 66 -7.91 13.83 -24.88
N ALA A 67 -8.38 13.45 -23.69
CA ALA A 67 -8.98 12.15 -23.44
C ALA A 67 -10.23 12.25 -22.56
N SER A 68 -11.12 11.27 -22.69
CA SER A 68 -12.29 11.15 -21.82
C SER A 68 -11.86 10.84 -20.38
N ALA A 69 -12.48 11.53 -19.42
CA ALA A 69 -12.16 11.43 -18.01
C ALA A 69 -13.41 11.55 -17.13
N TRP A 70 -13.37 10.93 -15.97
CA TRP A 70 -14.38 11.13 -14.93
C TRP A 70 -14.04 12.36 -14.11
N VAL A 71 -14.99 13.28 -13.95
CA VAL A 71 -14.82 14.52 -13.21
C VAL A 71 -15.85 14.57 -12.09
N LEU A 72 -15.37 14.66 -10.85
CA LEU A 72 -16.16 14.83 -9.64
C LEU A 72 -16.04 16.27 -9.14
N ARG A 73 -17.19 16.92 -8.94
CA ARG A 73 -17.30 18.32 -8.48
C ARG A 73 -18.32 18.47 -7.37
N GLY A 74 -18.11 19.45 -6.50
CA GLY A 74 -19.12 20.06 -5.63
C GLY A 74 -18.56 20.89 -4.46
N GLY A 75 -17.26 21.22 -4.46
CA GLY A 75 -16.64 22.21 -3.57
C GLY A 75 -15.89 21.62 -2.37
N ASP A 76 -16.39 20.55 -1.74
CA ASP A 76 -15.66 19.77 -0.73
C ASP A 76 -15.25 18.41 -1.31
N ALA A 77 -13.98 18.31 -1.72
CA ALA A 77 -13.43 17.12 -2.34
C ALA A 77 -13.51 15.87 -1.42
N THR A 78 -13.35 16.04 -0.11
CA THR A 78 -13.41 14.92 0.84
C THR A 78 -14.84 14.41 0.99
N ALA A 79 -15.81 15.32 1.14
CA ALA A 79 -17.21 14.94 1.19
C ALA A 79 -17.70 14.30 -0.12
N ALA A 80 -17.25 14.82 -1.27
CA ALA A 80 -17.56 14.27 -2.59
C ALA A 80 -17.04 12.84 -2.75
N LEU A 81 -15.75 12.62 -2.43
CA LEU A 81 -15.11 11.31 -2.48
C LEU A 81 -15.72 10.33 -1.47
N GLY A 82 -16.10 10.81 -0.29
CA GLY A 82 -16.82 10.01 0.71
C GLY A 82 -18.18 9.53 0.19
N ALA A 83 -18.95 10.41 -0.47
CA ALA A 83 -20.21 10.03 -1.09
C ALA A 83 -20.01 9.02 -2.24
N LEU A 84 -18.96 9.20 -3.05
CA LEU A 84 -18.59 8.26 -4.10
C LEU A 84 -18.18 6.90 -3.54
N ALA A 85 -17.36 6.88 -2.49
CA ALA A 85 -16.95 5.66 -1.79
C ALA A 85 -18.16 4.90 -1.22
N GLN A 86 -19.13 5.61 -0.66
CA GLN A 86 -20.37 4.98 -0.19
C GLN A 86 -21.19 4.39 -1.34
N ALA A 87 -21.32 5.09 -2.48
CA ALA A 87 -22.02 4.55 -3.64
C ALA A 87 -21.33 3.30 -4.21
N LEU A 88 -19.99 3.28 -4.22
CA LEU A 88 -19.20 2.11 -4.60
C LEU A 88 -19.42 0.94 -3.63
N ARG A 89 -19.45 1.22 -2.32
CA ARG A 89 -19.76 0.22 -1.30
C ARG A 89 -21.15 -0.38 -1.47
N ASP A 90 -22.16 0.46 -1.66
CA ASP A 90 -23.55 0.03 -1.84
C ASP A 90 -23.72 -0.86 -3.09
N ALA A 91 -22.88 -0.64 -4.11
CA ALA A 91 -22.84 -1.45 -5.32
C ALA A 91 -21.93 -2.69 -5.22
N GLY A 92 -21.28 -2.94 -4.07
CA GLY A 92 -20.31 -4.05 -3.92
C GLY A 92 -19.04 -3.86 -4.76
N ARG A 93 -18.71 -2.62 -5.14
CA ARG A 93 -17.58 -2.24 -5.98
C ARG A 93 -16.46 -1.57 -5.19
N CYS A 94 -16.23 -1.96 -3.94
CA CYS A 94 -15.09 -1.53 -3.13
C CYS A 94 -14.37 -2.74 -2.52
N GLY A 95 -13.17 -2.52 -1.99
CA GLY A 95 -12.49 -3.44 -1.10
C GLY A 95 -13.12 -3.46 0.31
N PRO A 96 -12.50 -4.19 1.26
CA PRO A 96 -12.95 -4.22 2.64
C PRO A 96 -13.01 -2.81 3.25
N TRP A 97 -14.15 -2.48 3.86
CA TRP A 97 -14.36 -1.21 4.56
C TRP A 97 -13.66 -1.26 5.92
N ARG A 98 -12.85 -0.25 6.24
CA ARG A 98 -11.96 -0.25 7.41
C ARG A 98 -12.21 0.92 8.36
N ASN A 99 -13.03 1.89 7.96
CA ASN A 99 -13.19 3.17 8.66
C ASN A 99 -11.83 3.89 8.81
N GLU A 100 -11.04 3.85 7.74
CA GLU A 100 -9.70 4.41 7.67
C GLU A 100 -9.59 5.31 6.44
N GLN A 101 -9.44 6.61 6.67
CA GLN A 101 -9.27 7.58 5.61
C GLN A 101 -7.81 7.62 5.15
N LEU A 102 -7.58 7.46 3.85
CA LEU A 102 -6.29 7.65 3.19
C LEU A 102 -6.23 9.00 2.48
N ALA A 103 -5.03 9.57 2.37
CA ALA A 103 -4.82 10.83 1.70
C ALA A 103 -5.05 10.67 0.19
N VAL A 104 -5.71 11.66 -0.42
CA VAL A 104 -5.85 11.77 -1.87
C VAL A 104 -5.03 12.97 -2.32
N CYS A 105 -4.04 12.72 -3.18
CA CYS A 105 -3.11 13.73 -3.67
C CYS A 105 -3.31 14.01 -5.16
N ASP A 106 -2.95 15.22 -5.58
CA ASP A 106 -2.83 15.56 -6.99
C ASP A 106 -1.56 14.98 -7.62
N GLY A 107 -1.36 15.21 -8.92
CA GLY A 107 -0.18 14.73 -9.66
C GLY A 107 1.15 15.32 -9.18
N GLN A 108 1.13 16.35 -8.34
CA GLN A 108 2.31 16.95 -7.70
C GLN A 108 2.54 16.43 -6.28
N GLY A 109 1.71 15.49 -5.81
CA GLY A 109 1.79 14.91 -4.47
C GLY A 109 1.21 15.78 -3.38
N ARG A 110 0.55 16.90 -3.70
CA ARG A 110 -0.15 17.71 -2.69
C ARG A 110 -1.46 17.03 -2.32
N ARG A 111 -1.70 16.86 -1.02
CA ARG A 111 -2.98 16.36 -0.52
C ARG A 111 -4.09 17.37 -0.81
N ILE A 112 -5.16 16.91 -1.47
CA ILE A 112 -6.34 17.72 -1.78
C ILE A 112 -7.62 17.19 -1.09
N ALA A 113 -7.63 15.92 -0.67
CA ALA A 113 -8.77 15.31 0.00
C ALA A 113 -8.36 14.08 0.84
N THR A 114 -9.36 13.40 1.39
CA THR A 114 -9.23 12.03 1.88
C THR A 114 -10.36 11.16 1.35
N VAL A 115 -10.14 9.84 1.35
CA VAL A 115 -11.16 8.86 0.97
C VAL A 115 -10.97 7.58 1.78
N GLU A 116 -12.05 6.84 1.98
CA GLU A 116 -12.00 5.56 2.68
C GLU A 116 -11.09 4.55 1.97
N ARG A 117 -10.27 3.84 2.73
CA ARG A 117 -9.30 2.84 2.24
C ARG A 117 -9.92 1.80 1.32
N GLY A 118 -11.13 1.33 1.62
CA GLY A 118 -11.84 0.37 0.76
C GLY A 118 -12.09 0.88 -0.67
N ALA A 119 -12.10 2.19 -0.92
CA ALA A 119 -12.38 2.75 -2.23
C ALA A 119 -11.13 3.05 -3.09
N VAL A 120 -9.92 3.04 -2.50
CA VAL A 120 -8.72 3.53 -3.23
C VAL A 120 -8.38 2.70 -4.46
N ARG A 121 -8.49 1.36 -4.37
CA ARG A 121 -8.10 0.47 -5.48
C ARG A 121 -9.08 0.52 -6.64
N VAL A 122 -10.38 0.64 -6.39
CA VAL A 122 -11.38 0.82 -7.48
C VAL A 122 -11.24 2.20 -8.12
N LEU A 123 -10.88 3.22 -7.34
CA LEU A 123 -10.64 4.58 -7.83
C LEU A 123 -9.23 4.79 -8.40
N GLY A 124 -8.36 3.76 -8.33
CA GLY A 124 -6.95 3.83 -8.75
C GLY A 124 -6.20 5.01 -8.13
N ILE A 125 -6.54 5.36 -6.89
CA ILE A 125 -5.90 6.44 -6.13
C ILE A 125 -4.58 5.92 -5.59
N ALA A 126 -3.50 6.69 -5.82
CA ALA A 126 -2.19 6.33 -5.32
C ALA A 126 -2.15 6.38 -3.79
N THR A 127 -1.48 5.40 -3.19
CA THR A 127 -1.39 5.23 -1.75
C THR A 127 0.05 5.27 -1.25
N ARG A 128 0.22 5.37 0.07
CA ARG A 128 1.52 5.34 0.73
C ARG A 128 1.54 4.27 1.80
N ALA A 129 2.65 3.56 1.91
CA ALA A 129 2.90 2.57 2.93
C ALA A 129 4.29 2.75 3.56
N VAL A 130 4.48 2.14 4.73
CA VAL A 130 5.74 2.09 5.47
C VAL A 130 6.13 0.65 5.75
N HIS A 131 7.41 0.34 5.57
CA HIS A 131 7.98 -0.94 5.98
C HIS A 131 9.16 -0.72 6.92
N LEU A 132 9.36 -1.66 7.85
CA LEU A 132 10.53 -1.71 8.72
C LEU A 132 11.30 -3.02 8.51
N VAL A 133 12.58 -2.91 8.16
CA VAL A 133 13.54 -4.01 8.16
C VAL A 133 14.29 -4.01 9.49
N GLY A 134 14.03 -5.01 10.33
CA GLY A 134 14.66 -5.13 11.65
C GLY A 134 15.83 -6.10 11.64
N CYS A 135 17.03 -5.60 11.95
CA CYS A 135 18.24 -6.43 12.08
C CYS A 135 18.50 -6.80 13.54
N THR A 136 19.19 -7.92 13.78
CA THR A 136 19.81 -8.21 15.09
C THR A 136 21.00 -7.27 15.36
N PRO A 137 21.46 -7.13 16.63
CA PRO A 137 22.57 -6.24 16.97
C PRO A 137 23.89 -6.55 16.25
N ASP A 138 24.15 -7.82 15.96
CA ASP A 138 25.31 -8.28 15.19
C ASP A 138 25.13 -8.15 13.67
N GLY A 139 23.93 -7.76 13.21
CA GLY A 139 23.57 -7.68 11.79
C GLY A 139 23.54 -9.03 11.07
N ALA A 140 23.57 -10.16 11.79
CA ALA A 140 23.65 -11.48 11.17
C ALA A 140 22.28 -12.03 10.72
N ARG A 141 21.18 -11.46 11.24
CA ARG A 141 19.81 -11.94 11.02
C ARG A 141 18.84 -10.78 10.84
N LEU A 142 17.72 -11.09 10.19
CA LEU A 142 16.56 -10.21 10.09
C LEU A 142 15.38 -10.78 10.88
N TRP A 143 14.64 -9.92 11.54
CA TRP A 143 13.29 -10.19 11.99
C TRP A 143 12.32 -10.04 10.82
N VAL A 144 11.48 -11.05 10.62
CA VAL A 144 10.41 -11.08 9.62
C VAL A 144 9.13 -11.57 10.27
N GLN A 145 7.98 -11.11 9.77
CA GLN A 145 6.68 -11.57 10.22
C GLN A 145 6.03 -12.48 9.20
N GLN A 146 5.28 -13.48 9.65
CA GLN A 146 4.34 -14.20 8.81
C GLN A 146 2.96 -13.59 9.00
N ARG A 147 2.33 -13.20 7.90
CA ARG A 147 0.98 -12.61 7.93
C ARG A 147 -0.03 -13.62 8.46
N SER A 148 -0.98 -13.14 9.26
CA SER A 148 -2.10 -13.95 9.73
C SER A 148 -2.80 -14.67 8.57
N LEU A 149 -3.20 -15.92 8.81
CA LEU A 149 -3.92 -16.72 7.82
C LEU A 149 -5.31 -16.16 7.48
N SER A 150 -5.85 -15.27 8.31
CA SER A 150 -7.13 -14.60 8.07
C SER A 150 -7.03 -13.27 7.33
N LYS A 151 -5.82 -12.80 6.97
CA LYS A 151 -5.66 -11.55 6.20
C LYS A 151 -6.35 -11.67 4.83
N PRO A 152 -7.11 -10.65 4.39
CA PRO A 152 -7.74 -10.66 3.06
C PRO A 152 -6.75 -10.72 1.89
N SER A 153 -5.52 -10.22 2.08
CA SER A 153 -4.47 -10.21 1.07
C SER A 153 -3.22 -10.91 1.58
N ASN A 154 -2.67 -11.78 0.74
CA ASN A 154 -1.43 -12.53 0.99
C ASN A 154 -1.42 -13.26 2.35
N PRO A 155 -2.48 -14.04 2.71
CA PRO A 155 -2.51 -14.76 3.99
C PRO A 155 -1.36 -15.77 4.09
N GLY A 156 -0.67 -15.81 5.22
CA GLY A 156 0.44 -16.74 5.47
C GLY A 156 1.75 -16.44 4.74
N MET A 157 1.81 -15.39 3.91
CA MET A 157 3.08 -14.98 3.29
C MET A 157 3.99 -14.29 4.30
N TRP A 158 5.31 -14.36 4.07
CA TRP A 158 6.30 -13.61 4.85
C TRP A 158 6.30 -12.14 4.47
N ASP A 159 6.60 -11.27 5.41
CA ASP A 159 6.69 -9.83 5.23
C ASP A 159 7.99 -9.30 5.87
N THR A 160 8.23 -7.99 5.82
CA THR A 160 9.29 -7.36 6.62
C THR A 160 8.98 -7.47 8.13
N LEU A 161 9.78 -6.87 9.02
CA LEU A 161 9.47 -6.90 10.46
C LEU A 161 8.11 -6.26 10.76
N MET A 162 7.73 -5.25 9.98
CA MET A 162 6.40 -4.64 9.97
C MET A 162 6.16 -4.05 8.57
N GLY A 163 4.92 -4.07 8.10
CA GLY A 163 4.49 -3.38 6.87
C GLY A 163 3.04 -2.87 6.98
N GLY A 164 2.84 -1.55 6.91
CA GLY A 164 1.56 -0.90 7.18
C GLY A 164 1.26 0.30 6.27
N MET A 165 0.00 0.74 6.25
CA MET A 165 -0.43 1.88 5.42
C MET A 165 -0.18 3.21 6.13
N VAL A 166 0.06 4.27 5.36
CA VAL A 166 0.07 5.63 5.90
C VAL A 166 -1.35 6.20 5.83
N SER A 167 -2.00 6.30 6.99
CA SER A 167 -3.32 6.91 7.10
C SER A 167 -3.26 8.41 6.78
N SER A 168 -4.40 9.02 6.47
CA SER A 168 -4.48 10.47 6.25
C SER A 168 -4.27 11.31 7.52
N ALA A 169 -4.28 10.69 8.70
CA ALA A 169 -4.00 11.34 9.97
C ALA A 169 -2.51 11.31 10.33
N ASP A 170 -1.74 10.44 9.68
CA ASP A 170 -0.35 10.16 10.03
C ASP A 170 0.64 10.85 9.08
N THR A 171 1.75 11.34 9.64
CA THR A 171 3.01 11.44 8.89
C THR A 171 3.61 10.07 8.65
N LEU A 172 4.69 10.02 7.87
CA LEU A 172 5.38 8.75 7.61
C LEU A 172 5.92 8.12 8.90
N GLU A 173 6.51 8.92 9.77
CA GLU A 173 7.09 8.52 11.04
C GLU A 173 6.00 8.11 12.05
N GLN A 174 4.85 8.78 12.02
CA GLN A 174 3.70 8.42 12.86
C GLN A 174 3.12 7.06 12.45
N ALA A 175 2.94 6.83 11.14
CA ALA A 175 2.50 5.53 10.62
C ALA A 175 3.51 4.43 10.98
N LEU A 176 4.81 4.67 10.77
CA LEU A 176 5.87 3.74 11.17
C LEU A 176 5.78 3.39 12.66
N ALA A 177 5.61 4.39 13.54
CA ALA A 177 5.51 4.16 14.98
C ALA A 177 4.24 3.40 15.38
N ARG A 178 3.09 3.78 14.83
CA ARG A 178 1.80 3.15 15.12
C ARG A 178 1.78 1.70 14.66
N GLU A 179 2.10 1.44 13.40
CA GLU A 179 2.08 0.09 12.81
C GLU A 179 3.14 -0.82 13.46
N THR A 180 4.34 -0.30 13.79
CA THR A 180 5.37 -1.07 14.52
C THR A 180 4.90 -1.48 15.92
N TRP A 181 4.08 -0.65 16.56
CA TRP A 181 3.48 -1.00 17.85
C TRP A 181 2.33 -2.00 17.68
N GLU A 182 1.41 -1.77 16.74
CA GLU A 182 0.23 -2.61 16.52
C GLU A 182 0.60 -4.02 16.04
N GLU A 183 1.42 -4.15 15.00
CA GLU A 183 1.74 -5.47 14.44
C GLU A 183 2.85 -6.18 15.23
N ALA A 184 3.84 -5.44 15.76
CA ALA A 184 5.05 -6.02 16.33
C ALA A 184 5.27 -5.72 17.82
N GLY A 185 4.44 -4.91 18.48
CA GLY A 185 4.59 -4.60 19.91
C GLY A 185 5.90 -3.87 20.24
N LEU A 186 6.59 -3.33 19.24
CA LEU A 186 7.87 -2.64 19.39
C LEU A 186 7.63 -1.14 19.42
N ARG A 187 8.35 -0.44 20.29
CA ARG A 187 8.39 1.02 20.27
C ARG A 187 9.56 1.47 19.42
N VAL A 188 9.32 2.39 18.49
CA VAL A 188 10.36 2.92 17.59
C VAL A 188 11.49 3.61 18.37
N ASP A 189 11.17 4.24 19.51
CA ASP A 189 12.15 4.86 20.42
C ASP A 189 13.09 3.84 21.11
N ALA A 190 12.70 2.56 21.16
CA ALA A 190 13.52 1.47 21.69
C ALA A 190 14.42 0.82 20.62
N LEU A 191 14.22 1.13 19.34
CA LEU A 191 15.04 0.62 18.25
C LEU A 191 16.30 1.47 18.09
N GLN A 192 17.39 0.83 17.64
CA GLN A 192 18.68 1.50 17.47
C GLN A 192 18.96 1.79 16.00
N GLY A 193 19.52 2.97 15.71
CA GLY A 193 19.97 3.31 14.37
C GLY A 193 18.87 3.36 13.32
N LEU A 194 17.65 3.74 13.72
CA LEU A 194 16.53 3.92 12.79
C LEU A 194 16.93 4.88 11.67
N ALA A 195 16.82 4.42 10.42
CA ALA A 195 17.17 5.21 9.25
C ALA A 195 16.21 4.91 8.10
N HIS A 196 15.82 5.96 7.36
CA HIS A 196 15.10 5.83 6.11
C HIS A 196 16.01 5.21 5.04
N GLY A 197 15.55 4.14 4.40
CA GLY A 197 16.29 3.39 3.38
C GLY A 197 15.94 3.78 1.94
N GLY A 198 14.97 4.68 1.76
CA GLY A 198 14.44 5.07 0.46
C GLY A 198 12.99 4.62 0.27
N HIS A 199 12.58 4.46 -0.99
CA HIS A 199 11.26 3.95 -1.33
C HIS A 199 11.33 2.98 -2.51
N VAL A 200 10.29 2.15 -2.63
CA VAL A 200 9.99 1.38 -3.83
C VAL A 200 8.58 1.76 -4.30
N ASP A 201 8.40 1.83 -5.61
CA ASP A 201 7.07 1.99 -6.21
C ASP A 201 6.51 0.62 -6.56
N PHE A 202 5.24 0.43 -6.24
CA PHE A 202 4.53 -0.83 -6.43
C PHE A 202 3.20 -0.59 -7.12
N ALA A 203 3.00 -1.24 -8.25
CA ALA A 203 1.79 -1.15 -9.03
C ALA A 203 1.41 -2.50 -9.65
N GLN A 204 0.16 -2.90 -9.46
CA GLN A 204 -0.41 -4.09 -10.08
C GLN A 204 -1.94 -4.07 -10.12
N PRO A 205 -2.56 -4.86 -11.01
CA PRO A 205 -3.98 -5.18 -10.91
C PRO A 205 -4.35 -5.75 -9.53
N SER A 206 -5.54 -5.41 -9.03
CA SER A 206 -6.06 -5.92 -7.76
C SER A 206 -7.36 -6.68 -7.98
N GLY A 207 -7.51 -7.82 -7.28
CA GLY A 207 -8.75 -8.59 -7.25
C GLY A 207 -9.94 -7.86 -6.60
N GLU A 208 -9.70 -6.75 -5.90
CA GLU A 208 -10.76 -5.95 -5.28
C GLU A 208 -11.73 -5.35 -6.31
N ALA A 209 -12.92 -4.96 -5.82
CA ALA A 209 -14.02 -4.42 -6.62
C ALA A 209 -14.53 -5.34 -7.76
N GLY A 210 -14.30 -6.65 -7.64
CA GLY A 210 -14.67 -7.62 -8.67
C GLY A 210 -13.62 -7.72 -9.79
N GLY A 211 -12.33 -7.60 -9.45
CA GLY A 211 -11.21 -7.76 -10.37
C GLY A 211 -10.90 -6.55 -11.25
N ILE A 212 -11.50 -5.39 -10.95
CA ILE A 212 -11.27 -4.13 -11.65
C ILE A 212 -10.45 -3.13 -10.82
N GLY A 213 -9.99 -3.54 -9.63
CA GLY A 213 -9.12 -2.71 -8.81
C GLY A 213 -7.74 -2.54 -9.43
N TYR A 214 -7.09 -1.42 -9.12
CA TYR A 214 -5.70 -1.17 -9.45
C TYR A 214 -5.00 -0.62 -8.22
N MET A 215 -3.92 -1.27 -7.81
CA MET A 215 -3.08 -0.81 -6.72
C MET A 215 -1.92 -0.02 -7.32
N ALA A 216 -1.75 1.20 -6.84
CA ALA A 216 -0.57 2.02 -7.07
C ALA A 216 -0.14 2.57 -5.70
N GLU A 217 1.06 2.21 -5.28
CA GLU A 217 1.53 2.45 -3.92
C GLU A 217 3.00 2.85 -3.94
N ARG A 218 3.33 3.88 -3.17
CA ARG A 218 4.70 4.20 -2.82
C ARG A 218 4.99 3.67 -1.43
N ILE A 219 6.01 2.83 -1.33
CA ILE A 219 6.40 2.17 -0.09
C ILE A 219 7.72 2.77 0.38
N ASP A 220 7.66 3.70 1.33
CA ASP A 220 8.86 4.18 1.99
C ASP A 220 9.29 3.14 3.04
N TRP A 221 10.58 2.84 3.15
CA TRP A 221 11.04 1.80 4.08
C TRP A 221 12.17 2.30 4.98
N PHE A 222 12.24 1.69 6.15
CA PHE A 222 13.19 2.01 7.20
C PHE A 222 13.98 0.77 7.58
N ARG A 223 15.18 0.96 8.10
CA ARG A 223 15.95 -0.08 8.78
C ARG A 223 16.21 0.33 10.22
N ALA A 224 16.24 -0.64 11.11
CA ALA A 224 16.70 -0.43 12.48
C ALA A 224 17.28 -1.73 13.06
N THR A 225 18.04 -1.59 14.13
CA THR A 225 18.49 -2.69 14.97
C THR A 225 17.51 -2.90 16.11
N VAL A 226 17.02 -4.15 16.24
CA VAL A 226 16.25 -4.60 17.41
C VAL A 226 17.25 -4.98 18.50
N PRO A 227 17.25 -4.32 19.68
CA PRO A 227 18.21 -4.61 20.75
C PRO A 227 18.13 -6.05 21.26
N GLN A 228 19.25 -6.52 21.83
CA GLN A 228 19.27 -7.82 22.50
C GLN A 228 18.25 -7.87 23.65
N GLY A 229 17.50 -8.96 23.73
CA GLY A 229 16.46 -9.14 24.75
C GLY A 229 15.11 -8.52 24.40
N LEU A 230 15.04 -7.72 23.33
CA LEU A 230 13.78 -7.27 22.75
C LEU A 230 13.37 -8.22 21.63
N ALA A 231 12.09 -8.59 21.60
CA ALA A 231 11.52 -9.44 20.55
C ALA A 231 10.15 -8.88 20.14
N PRO A 232 9.82 -8.90 18.83
CA PRO A 232 8.51 -8.51 18.37
C PRO A 232 7.43 -9.48 18.87
N ALA A 233 6.26 -8.93 19.18
CA ALA A 233 5.09 -9.67 19.65
C ALA A 233 3.82 -9.04 19.06
N ASN A 234 2.98 -9.86 18.44
CA ASN A 234 1.72 -9.44 17.85
C ASN A 234 0.77 -8.83 18.90
N GLN A 235 0.19 -7.65 18.64
CA GLN A 235 -0.77 -7.00 19.53
C GLN A 235 -2.22 -6.99 18.99
N ASP A 236 -2.42 -7.09 17.68
CA ASP A 236 -3.70 -6.80 17.03
C ASP A 236 -4.33 -8.00 16.29
N GLY A 237 -3.60 -9.11 16.19
CA GLY A 237 -4.06 -10.33 15.50
C GLY A 237 -3.70 -10.39 14.01
N GLU A 238 -2.94 -9.42 13.49
CA GLU A 238 -2.59 -9.34 12.07
C GLU A 238 -1.36 -10.19 11.68
N VAL A 239 -0.59 -10.64 12.67
CA VAL A 239 0.62 -11.46 12.50
C VAL A 239 0.45 -12.88 13.09
N GLU A 240 0.72 -13.90 12.30
CA GLU A 240 0.71 -15.30 12.77
C GLU A 240 1.88 -15.56 13.72
N ARG A 241 3.09 -15.20 13.30
CA ARG A 241 4.30 -15.30 14.12
C ARG A 241 5.44 -14.45 13.57
N PHE A 242 6.44 -14.23 14.40
CA PHE A 242 7.73 -13.66 14.02
C PHE A 242 8.82 -14.73 13.96
N GLU A 243 9.75 -14.60 13.01
CA GLU A 243 10.97 -15.40 12.95
C GLU A 243 12.20 -14.49 12.83
N CYS A 244 13.29 -14.87 13.50
CA CYS A 244 14.58 -14.20 13.40
C CYS A 244 15.53 -15.06 12.57
N LEU A 245 15.65 -14.74 11.29
CA LEU A 245 16.24 -15.61 10.27
C LEU A 245 17.62 -15.12 9.80
N PRO A 246 18.58 -16.04 9.59
CA PRO A 246 19.82 -15.68 8.92
C PRO A 246 19.56 -15.25 7.47
N HIS A 247 20.39 -14.35 6.94
CA HIS A 247 20.23 -13.81 5.58
C HIS A 247 20.11 -14.90 4.49
N ALA A 248 20.86 -16.00 4.62
CA ALA A 248 20.79 -17.11 3.66
C ALA A 248 19.37 -17.73 3.56
N GLU A 249 18.67 -17.85 4.69
CA GLU A 249 17.30 -18.37 4.73
C GLU A 249 16.31 -17.35 4.15
N VAL A 250 16.49 -16.07 4.45
CA VAL A 250 15.70 -14.99 3.83
C VAL A 250 15.85 -15.01 2.31
N HIS A 251 17.08 -15.15 1.81
CA HIS A 251 17.36 -15.24 0.37
C HIS A 251 16.71 -16.48 -0.27
N ALA A 252 16.79 -17.63 0.38
CA ALA A 252 16.17 -18.86 -0.11
C ALA A 252 14.64 -18.73 -0.21
N ARG A 253 14.00 -18.16 0.82
CA ARG A 253 12.54 -17.91 0.83
C ARG A 253 12.11 -16.86 -0.20
N LEU A 254 12.91 -15.80 -0.40
CA LEU A 254 12.69 -14.83 -1.48
C LEU A 254 12.75 -15.48 -2.86
N ALA A 255 13.75 -16.33 -3.11
CA ALA A 255 13.89 -17.05 -4.37
C ALA A 255 12.73 -18.04 -4.63
N GLN A 256 12.06 -18.51 -3.57
CA GLN A 256 10.87 -19.36 -3.63
C GLN A 256 9.56 -18.56 -3.73
N GLY A 257 9.60 -17.23 -3.71
CA GLY A 257 8.41 -16.37 -3.77
C GLY A 257 7.56 -16.41 -2.49
N ALA A 258 8.16 -16.71 -1.33
CA ALA A 258 7.42 -16.88 -0.08
C ALA A 258 7.07 -15.56 0.63
N PHE A 259 7.68 -14.44 0.23
CA PHE A 259 7.40 -13.11 0.76
C PHE A 259 6.31 -12.40 -0.04
N THR A 260 5.57 -11.48 0.60
CA THR A 260 4.69 -10.56 -0.11
C THR A 260 5.46 -9.85 -1.22
N PRO A 261 4.82 -9.57 -2.37
CA PRO A 261 5.45 -8.85 -3.46
C PRO A 261 6.11 -7.53 -3.00
N GLU A 262 5.43 -6.80 -2.12
CA GLU A 262 5.89 -5.55 -1.51
C GLU A 262 7.17 -5.77 -0.69
N ALA A 263 7.16 -6.72 0.26
CA ALA A 263 8.32 -7.03 1.10
C ALA A 263 9.51 -7.53 0.28
N ALA A 264 9.25 -8.30 -0.77
CA ALA A 264 10.31 -8.79 -1.65
C ALA A 264 11.09 -7.63 -2.30
N LEU A 265 10.39 -6.57 -2.74
CA LEU A 265 11.05 -5.38 -3.30
C LEU A 265 11.78 -4.57 -2.25
N VAL A 266 11.19 -4.39 -1.06
CA VAL A 266 11.84 -3.69 0.05
C VAL A 266 13.12 -4.42 0.46
N LEU A 267 13.08 -5.75 0.58
CA LEU A 267 14.25 -6.56 0.91
C LEU A 267 15.29 -6.53 -0.22
N ALA A 268 14.88 -6.56 -1.49
CA ALA A 268 15.80 -6.36 -2.61
C ALA A 268 16.54 -5.02 -2.53
N ALA A 269 15.81 -3.93 -2.25
CA ALA A 269 16.39 -2.61 -2.05
C ALA A 269 17.33 -2.57 -0.83
N PHE A 270 16.95 -3.20 0.29
CA PHE A 270 17.79 -3.34 1.47
C PHE A 270 19.13 -4.05 1.19
N TYR A 271 19.11 -5.10 0.36
CA TYR A 271 20.31 -5.83 -0.06
C TYR A 271 21.11 -5.14 -1.18
N GLY A 272 20.60 -4.02 -1.72
CA GLY A 272 21.26 -3.29 -2.81
C GLY A 272 21.20 -3.99 -4.17
N TRP A 273 20.16 -4.80 -4.40
CA TRP A 273 19.89 -5.45 -5.70
C TRP A 273 19.09 -4.55 -6.65
#